data_AF-A0A1V4A1Q2-F1
#
_entry.id   AF-A0A1V4A1Q2-F1
#
_cell.length_a   1.000
_cell.length_b   1.000
_cell.length_c   1.000
_cell.angle_alpha   90.00
_cell.angle_beta   90.00
_cell.angle_gamma   90.00
#
_symmetry.space_group_name_H-M   'P 1'
#
loop_
_entity.id
_entity.type
_entity.pdbx_description
1 polymer ?
#
loop_
_entity_poly.entity_id
_entity_poly.type
_entity_poly.pdbx_seq_one_letter_code
_entity_poly.pdbx_strand_id
1 'polypeptide(L)'
;MPEPAPDVLDPLGPVLPGAGSLRTDGDWIWRADLAHYVEKYHLMLPVDFLSLVRSRAFVVPRVPSEQLRAILTTELGIRLDPWLDDGSNKDL
;
A
#
# COMPACT_ATOMS: atom_id res chain seq x y z
N MET A 1 -6.84 8.41 -7.95
CA MET A 1 -5.45 7.97 -8.25
C MET A 1 -4.53 8.68 -7.26
N PRO A 2 -3.55 8.01 -6.62
CA PRO A 2 -2.59 8.70 -5.78
C PRO A 2 -1.85 9.76 -6.61
N GLU A 3 -1.63 10.94 -6.04
CA GLU A 3 -0.90 12.02 -6.71
C GLU A 3 0.48 11.53 -7.15
N PRO A 4 0.87 11.68 -8.43
CA PRO A 4 2.19 11.30 -8.89
C PRO A 4 3.26 12.12 -8.16
N ALA A 5 4.37 11.50 -7.76
CA ALA A 5 5.47 12.16 -7.07
C ALA A 5 6.82 11.85 -7.74
N PRO A 6 7.80 12.77 -7.70
CA PRO A 6 9.16 12.49 -8.15
C PRO A 6 9.76 11.29 -7.41
N ASP A 7 10.61 10.53 -8.09
CA ASP A 7 11.45 9.53 -7.43
C ASP A 7 12.35 10.20 -6.37
N VAL A 8 12.23 9.74 -5.13
CA VAL A 8 12.97 10.27 -3.97
C VAL A 8 14.48 10.14 -4.14
N LEU A 9 14.97 9.07 -4.79
CA LEU A 9 16.39 8.80 -4.95
C LEU A 9 16.97 9.36 -6.26
N ASP A 10 16.11 9.78 -7.18
CA ASP A 10 16.47 10.39 -8.45
C ASP A 10 15.40 11.40 -8.88
N PRO A 11 15.48 12.65 -8.37
CA PRO A 11 14.45 13.66 -8.65
C PRO A 11 14.32 14.05 -10.12
N LEU A 12 15.29 13.68 -10.97
CA LEU A 12 15.25 13.88 -12.43
C LEU A 12 14.75 12.64 -13.19
N GLY A 13 14.46 11.56 -12.45
CA GLY A 13 13.97 10.30 -12.97
C GLY A 13 12.45 10.30 -13.24
N PRO A 14 11.84 9.11 -13.38
CA PRO A 14 10.41 8.99 -13.65
C PRO A 14 9.56 9.47 -12.47
N VAL A 15 8.34 9.87 -12.78
CA VAL A 15 7.31 10.15 -11.77
C VAL A 15 6.69 8.82 -11.34
N LEU A 16 6.62 8.59 -10.03
CA LEU A 16 6.11 7.37 -9.41
C LEU A 16 4.73 7.60 -8.77
N PRO A 17 3.94 6.54 -8.51
CA PRO A 17 2.79 6.64 -7.62
C PRO A 17 3.19 7.28 -6.28
N GLY A 18 2.60 8.42 -5.93
CA GLY A 18 3.01 9.14 -4.72
C GLY A 18 2.65 8.45 -3.42
N ALA A 19 2.96 9.12 -2.31
CA ALA A 19 2.92 8.55 -0.95
C ALA A 19 1.56 7.98 -0.52
N GLY A 20 0.45 8.43 -1.12
CA GLY A 20 -0.89 7.87 -0.86
C GLY A 20 -1.14 6.48 -1.49
N SER A 21 -0.18 5.93 -2.23
CA SER A 21 -0.30 4.64 -2.94
C SER A 21 -0.01 3.42 -2.06
N LEU A 22 -0.55 3.39 -0.84
CA LEU A 22 -0.29 2.29 0.09
C LEU A 22 -0.96 0.98 -0.34
N ARG A 23 -0.26 -0.12 -0.12
CA ARG A 23 -0.70 -1.50 -0.33
C ARG A 23 -0.45 -2.30 0.94
N THR A 24 -1.22 -3.37 1.13
CA THR A 24 -1.05 -4.29 2.26
C THR A 24 -1.53 -5.69 1.92
N ASP A 25 -0.91 -6.70 2.52
CA ASP A 25 -1.37 -8.10 2.56
C ASP A 25 -2.00 -8.46 3.92
N GLY A 26 -2.21 -7.48 4.80
CA GLY A 26 -2.74 -7.64 6.14
C GLY A 26 -1.67 -7.71 7.23
N ASP A 27 -0.41 -8.01 6.88
CA ASP A 27 0.72 -8.09 7.83
C ASP A 27 1.74 -6.97 7.58
N TRP A 28 1.99 -6.65 6.31
CA TRP A 28 2.91 -5.60 5.90
C TRP A 28 2.17 -4.48 5.18
N ILE A 29 2.72 -3.26 5.30
CA ILE A 29 2.28 -2.09 4.54
C ILE A 29 3.47 -1.60 3.71
N TRP A 30 3.25 -1.32 2.44
CA TRP A 30 4.28 -0.80 1.55
C TRP A 30 3.68 0.15 0.52
N ARG A 31 4.54 0.97 -0.11
CA ARG A 31 4.14 1.85 -1.21
C ARG A 31 4.06 1.08 -2.52
N ALA A 32 3.17 1.48 -3.42
CA ALA A 32 3.03 0.85 -4.73
C ALA A 32 4.31 0.93 -5.59
N ASP A 33 5.16 1.93 -5.34
CA ASP A 33 6.43 2.13 -6.03
C ASP A 33 7.62 1.37 -5.40
N LEU A 34 7.41 0.54 -4.37
CA LEU A 34 8.47 -0.28 -3.79
C LEU A 34 9.18 -1.16 -4.84
N ALA A 35 8.43 -1.69 -5.82
CA ALA A 35 8.99 -2.52 -6.89
C ALA A 35 10.06 -1.76 -7.69
N HIS A 36 9.79 -0.49 -8.04
CA HIS A 36 10.76 0.38 -8.72
C HIS A 36 12.05 0.51 -7.92
N TYR A 37 11.94 0.66 -6.60
CA TYR A 37 13.11 0.79 -5.75
C TYR A 37 13.93 -0.50 -5.62
N VAL A 38 13.27 -1.65 -5.56
CA VAL A 38 13.94 -2.96 -5.54
C VAL A 38 14.63 -3.22 -6.88
N GLU A 39 13.97 -2.91 -7.99
CA GLU A 39 14.49 -3.16 -9.35
C GLU A 39 15.64 -2.22 -9.71
N LYS A 40 15.50 -0.91 -9.48
CA LYS A 40 16.48 0.12 -9.90
C LYS A 40 17.63 0.27 -8.91
N TYR A 41 17.37 0.16 -7.61
CA TYR A 41 18.34 0.48 -6.56
C TYR A 41 18.72 -0.72 -5.68
N HIS A 42 18.18 -1.91 -5.97
CA HIS A 42 18.47 -3.13 -5.22
C HIS A 42 18.24 -2.98 -3.72
N LEU A 43 17.19 -2.24 -3.34
CA LEU A 43 16.83 -2.06 -1.93
C LEU A 43 16.65 -3.43 -1.27
N MET A 44 17.38 -3.65 -0.18
CA MET A 44 17.21 -4.84 0.64
C MET A 44 15.85 -4.80 1.33
N LEU A 45 15.10 -5.89 1.19
CA LEU A 45 13.84 -6.10 1.89
C LEU A 45 14.09 -6.87 3.20
N PRO A 46 13.27 -6.64 4.25
CA PRO A 46 13.33 -7.43 5.48
C PRO A 46 13.20 -8.93 5.21
N VAL A 47 14.00 -9.74 5.91
CA VAL A 47 14.02 -11.20 5.72
C VAL A 47 12.66 -11.83 6.05
N ASP A 48 11.97 -11.32 7.06
CA ASP A 48 10.66 -11.83 7.47
C ASP A 48 9.57 -11.53 6.42
N PHE A 49 9.63 -10.36 5.78
CA PHE A 49 8.77 -10.03 4.64
C PHE A 49 8.97 -11.02 3.50
N LEU A 50 10.22 -11.27 3.11
CA LEU A 50 10.55 -12.22 2.04
C LEU A 50 10.13 -13.65 2.39
N SER A 51 10.29 -14.05 3.64
CA SER A 51 9.91 -15.39 4.12
C SER A 51 8.39 -15.58 4.04
N LEU A 52 7.62 -14.57 4.45
CA LEU A 52 6.15 -14.57 4.36
C LEU A 52 5.67 -14.61 2.90
N VAL A 53 6.24 -13.79 2.02
CA VAL A 53 5.89 -13.77 0.60
C VAL A 53 6.15 -15.14 -0.05
N ARG A 54 7.28 -15.78 0.29
CA ARG A 54 7.63 -17.13 -0.20
C ARG A 54 6.69 -18.20 0.35
N SER A 55 6.34 -18.15 1.64
CA SER A 55 5.41 -19.13 2.22
C SER A 55 4.00 -19.02 1.64
N ARG A 56 3.65 -17.86 1.08
CA ARG A 56 2.41 -17.60 0.34
C ARG A 56 2.49 -17.90 -1.15
N ALA A 57 3.59 -18.49 -1.62
CA ALA A 57 3.84 -18.75 -3.04
C ALA A 57 3.68 -17.49 -3.92
N PHE A 58 4.07 -16.32 -3.39
CA PHE A 58 3.95 -15.03 -4.06
C PHE A 58 2.50 -14.61 -4.39
N VAL A 59 1.49 -15.23 -3.75
CA VAL A 59 0.09 -14.85 -3.88
C VAL A 59 -0.30 -13.92 -2.73
N VAL A 60 -0.81 -12.73 -3.07
CA VAL A 60 -1.33 -11.79 -2.07
C VAL A 60 -2.71 -12.27 -1.61
N PRO A 61 -2.91 -12.52 -0.30
CA PRO A 61 -4.20 -12.95 0.23
C PRO A 61 -5.23 -11.82 0.13
N ARG A 62 -6.51 -12.18 0.09
CA ARG A 62 -7.59 -11.20 0.25
C ARG A 62 -7.63 -10.74 1.70
N VAL A 63 -7.42 -9.44 1.92
CA VAL A 63 -7.57 -8.81 3.23
C VAL A 63 -9.04 -8.41 3.43
N PRO A 64 -9.72 -8.85 4.52
CA PRO A 64 -11.09 -8.43 4.81
C PRO A 64 -11.20 -6.93 5.03
N SER A 65 -12.34 -6.33 4.64
CA SER A 65 -12.57 -4.89 4.76
C SER A 65 -12.43 -4.38 6.20
N GLU A 66 -12.85 -5.17 7.19
CA GLU A 66 -12.70 -4.81 8.62
C GLU A 66 -11.23 -4.67 9.01
N GLN A 67 -10.38 -5.60 8.55
CA GLN A 67 -8.94 -5.53 8.80
C GLN A 67 -8.32 -4.34 8.08
N LEU A 68 -8.75 -4.03 6.86
CA LEU A 68 -8.30 -2.81 6.16
C LEU A 68 -8.68 -1.54 6.92
N ARG A 69 -9.89 -1.47 7.49
CA ARG A 69 -10.32 -0.34 8.34
C ARG A 69 -9.49 -0.23 9.62
N ALA A 70 -9.18 -1.35 10.27
CA ALA A 70 -8.30 -1.37 11.43
C ALA A 70 -6.89 -0.87 11.08
N ILE A 71 -6.31 -1.35 9.97
CA ILE A 71 -5.00 -0.87 9.48
C ILE A 71 -5.04 0.64 9.21
N LEU A 72 -6.07 1.15 8.53
CA LEU A 72 -6.19 2.57 8.23
C LEU A 72 -6.30 3.42 9.50
N THR A 73 -7.14 3.02 10.46
CA THR A 73 -7.49 3.85 11.62
C THR A 73 -6.53 3.70 12.80
N THR A 74 -6.01 2.49 13.04
CA THR A 74 -5.15 2.18 14.18
C THR A 74 -3.68 2.30 13.84
N GLU A 75 -3.23 1.66 12.76
CA GLU A 75 -1.80 1.62 12.41
C GLU A 75 -1.37 2.90 11.69
N LEU A 76 -2.18 3.37 10.73
CA LEU A 76 -1.87 4.56 9.94
C LEU A 76 -2.45 5.85 10.52
N GLY A 77 -3.33 5.76 11.53
CA GLY A 77 -3.96 6.92 12.17
C GLY A 77 -4.88 7.74 11.25
N ILE A 78 -5.24 7.21 10.08
CA ILE A 78 -6.11 7.86 9.10
C ILE A 78 -7.53 7.91 9.68
N ARG A 79 -8.08 9.12 9.80
CA ARG A 79 -9.47 9.31 10.16
C ARG A 79 -10.33 8.98 8.95
N LEU A 80 -11.18 7.95 9.08
CA LEU A 80 -12.24 7.71 8.12
C LEU A 80 -13.37 8.70 8.44
N ASP A 81 -13.65 9.60 7.50
CA ASP A 81 -14.73 10.56 7.68
C ASP A 81 -16.08 9.80 7.81
N PRO A 82 -16.92 10.12 8.80
CA PRO A 82 -18.16 9.38 9.07
C PRO A 82 -19.18 9.38 7.92
N TRP A 83 -19.04 10.30 6.96
CA TRP A 83 -19.96 10.48 5.83
C TRP A 83 -19.62 9.64 4.59
N LEU A 84 -18.65 8.74 4.67
CA LEU A 84 -18.30 7.78 3.60
C LEU A 84 -18.87 6.36 3.82
N ASP A 85 -19.62 6.15 4.91
CA ASP A 85 -20.17 4.85 5.31
C ASP A 85 -21.71 4.84 5.36
N ASP A 86 -22.37 5.85 4.79
CA ASP A 86 -23.80 5.76 4.57
C ASP A 86 -24.05 4.93 3.30
N GLY A 87 -24.86 3.88 3.40
CA GLY A 87 -25.21 2.98 2.31
C GLY A 87 -26.05 3.63 1.20
N SER A 88 -25.73 4.86 0.81
CA SER A 88 -26.40 5.70 -0.18
C SER A 88 -25.72 5.55 -1.54
N ASN A 89 -25.66 4.32 -2.06
CA ASN A 89 -25.78 4.14 -3.50
C ASN A 89 -26.74 2.98 -3.80
N LYS A 90 -28.00 3.25 -3.51
CA LYS A 90 -29.08 2.85 -4.40
C LYS A 90 -29.37 4.06 -5.27
N ASP A 91 -29.25 3.86 -6.57
CA ASP A 91 -29.72 4.75 -7.64
C ASP A 91 -28.82 5.96 -7.96
N LEU A 92 -27.88 5.78 -8.90
CA LEU A 92 -27.87 6.41 -10.26
C LEU A 92 -26.64 5.97 -11.07
#